data_AF-A0A6L6DZP9-F1
#
_entry.id   AF-A0A6L6DZP9-F1
#
_cell.length_a   1.000
_cell.length_b   1.000
_cell.length_c   1.000
_cell.angle_alpha   90.00
_cell.angle_beta   90.00
_cell.angle_gamma   90.00
#
_symmetry.space_group_name_H-M   'P 1'
#
loop_
_entity.id
_entity.type
_entity.pdbx_description
1 polymer ?
#
loop_
_entity_poly.entity_id
_entity_poly.type
_entity_poly.pdbx_seq_one_letter_code
_entity_poly.pdbx_strand_id
1 'polypeptide(L)'
;ALTGSVMQMVNHGVSTGALFLLVGMIYERRHTRVIAELKGIQAVAPIFAAAFMVVMLSSIGVPGLNGFNGEFLILIGSFESARWWTIVAATGVILAALYLLWAYQRVFHGEPDEANSTFAEMTWREGTLIMVFIALIGFTGLYPKPMIERIEPSVDKLIEHVVSHSDYKTPVHAHEGGE
;
A
#
# COMPACT_ATOMS: atom_id res chain seq x y z
N ALA A 1 10.58 11.68 -8.03
CA ALA A 1 9.24 11.79 -7.45
C ALA A 1 8.14 11.32 -8.41
N LEU A 2 7.99 11.91 -9.61
CA LEU A 2 6.88 11.59 -10.54
C LEU A 2 6.79 10.12 -10.96
N THR A 3 7.91 9.46 -11.28
CA THR A 3 7.94 8.01 -11.54
C THR A 3 7.36 7.21 -10.37
N GLY A 4 7.77 7.56 -9.15
CA GLY A 4 7.23 7.01 -7.90
C GLY A 4 5.74 7.29 -7.74
N SER A 5 5.26 8.48 -8.10
CA SER A 5 3.83 8.84 -8.03
C SER A 5 2.97 7.97 -8.94
N VAL A 6 3.37 7.78 -10.20
CA VAL A 6 2.62 6.92 -11.14
C VAL A 6 2.64 5.47 -10.67
N MET A 7 3.80 4.99 -10.22
CA MET A 7 3.95 3.66 -9.63
C MET A 7 3.05 3.48 -8.40
N GLN A 8 3.01 4.47 -7.51
CA GLN A 8 2.19 4.43 -6.31
C GLN A 8 0.69 4.44 -6.62
N MET A 9 0.23 5.17 -7.65
CA MET A 9 -1.16 5.12 -8.09
C MET A 9 -1.60 3.70 -8.47
N VAL A 10 -0.75 2.98 -9.21
CA VAL A 10 -1.01 1.59 -9.60
C VAL A 10 -0.98 0.68 -8.38
N ASN A 11 0.06 0.77 -7.55
CA ASN A 11 0.23 -0.06 -6.35
C ASN A 11 -0.91 0.13 -5.35
N HIS A 12 -1.34 1.38 -5.16
CA HIS A 12 -2.46 1.74 -4.31
C HIS A 12 -3.77 1.17 -4.86
N GLY A 13 -4.00 1.25 -6.18
CA GLY A 13 -5.17 0.64 -6.81
C GLY A 13 -5.26 -0.87 -6.58
N VAL A 14 -4.13 -1.58 -6.69
CA VAL A 14 -4.06 -3.03 -6.42
C VAL A 14 -4.34 -3.32 -4.94
N SER A 15 -3.64 -2.65 -4.02
CA SER A 15 -3.75 -2.93 -2.58
C SER A 15 -5.13 -2.55 -2.03
N THR A 16 -5.63 -1.36 -2.37
CA THR A 16 -6.95 -0.87 -1.93
C THR A 16 -8.07 -1.70 -2.54
N GLY A 17 -7.97 -2.10 -3.81
CA GLY A 17 -8.93 -3.00 -4.45
C GLY A 17 -9.04 -4.34 -3.71
N ALA A 18 -7.91 -4.93 -3.36
CA ALA A 18 -7.86 -6.17 -2.57
C ALA A 18 -8.42 -6.00 -1.15
N LEU A 19 -8.12 -4.89 -0.46
CA LEU A 19 -8.71 -4.59 0.85
C LEU A 19 -10.22 -4.46 0.77
N PHE A 20 -10.76 -3.77 -0.24
CA PHE A 20 -12.21 -3.65 -0.40
C PHE A 20 -12.89 -4.99 -0.67
N LEU A 21 -12.24 -5.87 -1.45
CA LEU A 21 -12.74 -7.23 -1.66
C LEU A 21 -12.79 -8.02 -0.36
N LEU A 22 -11.72 -7.99 0.44
CA LEU A 22 -11.66 -8.67 1.74
C LEU A 22 -12.67 -8.09 2.73
N VAL A 23 -12.79 -6.77 2.84
CA VAL A 23 -13.82 -6.13 3.67
C VAL A 23 -15.23 -6.49 3.19
N GLY A 24 -15.44 -6.60 1.88
CA GLY A 24 -16.67 -7.11 1.30
C GLY A 24 -16.97 -8.56 1.74
N MET A 25 -15.96 -9.42 1.75
CA MET A 25 -16.08 -10.81 2.24
C MET A 25 -16.40 -10.90 3.74
N ILE A 26 -15.87 -9.97 4.56
CA ILE A 26 -16.28 -9.84 5.97
C ILE A 26 -17.75 -9.44 6.05
N TYR A 27 -18.17 -8.43 5.28
CA TYR A 27 -19.54 -7.96 5.27
C TYR A 27 -20.53 -9.03 4.82
N GLU A 28 -20.18 -9.87 3.84
CA GLU A 28 -21.03 -10.97 3.40
C GLU A 28 -21.27 -12.02 4.50
N ARG A 29 -20.27 -12.24 5.36
CA ARG A 29 -20.34 -13.22 6.46
C ARG A 29 -20.98 -12.66 7.73
N ARG A 30 -20.80 -11.37 8.00
CA ARG A 30 -21.15 -10.74 9.29
C ARG A 30 -22.24 -9.69 9.20
N HIS A 31 -22.55 -9.21 7.98
CA HIS A 31 -23.50 -8.12 7.71
C HIS A 31 -23.28 -6.83 8.53
N THR A 32 -22.07 -6.65 9.06
CA THR A 32 -21.66 -5.49 9.84
C THR A 32 -20.28 -5.01 9.37
N ARG A 33 -20.03 -3.72 9.58
CA ARG A 33 -18.72 -3.07 9.39
C ARG A 33 -18.23 -2.44 10.68
N VAL A 34 -18.95 -2.66 11.79
CA VAL A 34 -18.62 -2.10 13.09
C VAL A 34 -17.44 -2.89 13.65
N ILE A 35 -16.27 -2.26 13.73
CA ILE A 35 -15.03 -2.92 14.20
C ILE A 35 -15.22 -3.53 15.60
N ALA A 36 -16.02 -2.92 16.47
CA ALA A 36 -16.27 -3.43 17.82
C ALA A 36 -17.02 -4.78 17.84
N GLU A 37 -17.70 -5.16 16.75
CA GLU A 37 -18.44 -6.42 16.60
C GLU A 37 -17.63 -7.50 15.86
N LEU A 38 -16.45 -7.15 15.35
CA LEU A 38 -15.56 -8.03 14.62
C LEU A 38 -14.34 -8.26 15.51
N LYS A 39 -14.25 -9.42 16.17
CA LYS A 39 -13.10 -9.76 17.02
C LYS A 39 -12.74 -11.24 16.88
N GLY A 40 -11.46 -11.56 17.03
CA GLY A 40 -10.99 -12.95 17.06
C GLY A 40 -11.16 -13.74 15.77
N ILE A 41 -11.36 -13.08 14.62
CA ILE A 41 -11.61 -13.78 13.33
C ILE A 41 -10.44 -14.72 12.96
N GLN A 42 -9.20 -14.37 13.30
CA GLN A 42 -8.03 -15.19 12.99
C GLN A 42 -8.09 -16.59 13.64
N ALA A 43 -8.78 -16.74 14.78
CA ALA A 43 -8.88 -18.02 15.47
C ALA A 43 -9.68 -19.07 14.67
N VAL A 44 -10.66 -18.63 13.86
CA VAL A 44 -11.56 -19.50 13.09
C VAL A 44 -11.32 -19.44 11.58
N ALA A 45 -10.77 -18.34 11.08
CA ALA A 45 -10.40 -18.15 9.68
C ALA A 45 -8.96 -17.61 9.53
N PRO A 46 -7.94 -18.42 9.87
CA PRO A 46 -6.54 -18.00 9.84
C PRO A 46 -6.00 -17.70 8.44
N ILE A 47 -6.52 -18.34 7.38
CA ILE A 47 -6.05 -18.10 6.01
C ILE A 47 -6.57 -16.75 5.53
N PHE A 48 -7.85 -16.46 5.78
CA PHE A 48 -8.45 -15.16 5.54
C PHE A 48 -7.67 -14.04 6.26
N ALA A 49 -7.36 -14.23 7.54
CA ALA A 49 -6.58 -13.27 8.33
C ALA A 49 -5.17 -13.04 7.76
N ALA A 50 -4.47 -14.11 7.37
CA ALA A 50 -3.15 -14.01 6.75
C ALA A 50 -3.19 -13.28 5.40
N ALA A 51 -4.17 -13.57 4.56
CA ALA A 51 -4.37 -12.86 3.30
C ALA A 51 -4.65 -11.37 3.52
N PHE A 52 -5.51 -11.04 4.49
CA PHE A 52 -5.77 -9.66 4.88
C PHE A 52 -4.50 -8.97 5.38
N MET A 53 -3.71 -9.62 6.22
CA MET A 53 -2.45 -9.09 6.72
C MET A 53 -1.51 -8.72 5.58
N VAL A 54 -1.27 -9.63 4.63
CA VAL A 54 -0.37 -9.37 3.49
C VAL A 54 -0.83 -8.16 2.67
N VAL A 55 -2.12 -8.10 2.35
CA VAL A 55 -2.68 -6.99 1.57
C VAL A 55 -2.61 -5.67 2.35
N MET A 56 -2.91 -5.70 3.66
CA MET A 56 -2.81 -4.53 4.52
C MET A 56 -1.37 -4.03 4.64
N LEU A 57 -0.39 -4.91 4.84
CA LEU A 57 1.03 -4.56 4.88
C LEU A 57 1.50 -3.95 3.56
N SER A 58 0.90 -4.38 2.45
CA SER A 58 1.12 -3.76 1.14
C SER A 58 0.68 -2.29 1.12
N SER A 59 -0.47 -1.99 1.73
CA SER A 59 -0.98 -0.62 1.86
C SER A 59 -0.21 0.24 2.88
N ILE A 60 0.52 -0.38 3.81
CA ILE A 60 1.41 0.30 4.77
C ILE A 60 2.73 0.70 4.11
N GLY A 61 3.11 0.05 3.01
CA GLY A 61 4.40 0.30 2.35
C GLY A 61 5.54 -0.49 2.99
N VAL A 62 5.32 -1.74 3.42
CA VAL A 62 6.39 -2.60 3.96
C VAL A 62 7.36 -3.02 2.85
N PRO A 63 8.70 -2.95 3.07
CA PRO A 63 9.68 -3.42 2.10
C PRO A 63 9.43 -4.86 1.63
N GLY A 64 9.55 -5.09 0.33
CA GLY A 64 9.23 -6.38 -0.31
C GLY A 64 7.80 -6.48 -0.84
N LEU A 65 6.92 -5.54 -0.50
CA LEU A 65 5.57 -5.40 -1.08
C LEU A 65 5.51 -4.16 -1.98
N ASN A 66 4.45 -4.07 -2.79
CA ASN A 66 4.39 -3.08 -3.86
C ASN A 66 4.36 -1.62 -3.37
N GLY A 67 3.66 -1.33 -2.28
CA GLY A 67 3.49 0.03 -1.77
C GLY A 67 4.80 0.73 -1.42
N PHE A 68 5.81 -0.02 -0.96
CA PHE A 68 7.09 0.55 -0.55
C PHE A 68 7.82 1.24 -1.71
N ASN A 69 7.90 0.59 -2.87
CA ASN A 69 8.70 1.09 -3.99
C ASN A 69 8.19 2.44 -4.52
N GLY A 70 6.87 2.62 -4.61
CA GLY A 70 6.26 3.88 -5.03
C GLY A 70 6.48 4.99 -4.01
N GLU A 71 6.15 4.73 -2.74
CA GLU A 71 6.31 5.69 -1.64
C GLU A 71 7.76 6.11 -1.45
N PHE A 72 8.71 5.16 -1.49
CA PHE A 72 10.12 5.44 -1.33
C PHE A 72 10.64 6.39 -2.42
N LEU A 73 10.29 6.13 -3.70
CA LEU A 73 10.66 6.99 -4.83
C LEU A 73 10.03 8.39 -4.76
N ILE A 74 8.82 8.51 -4.19
CA ILE A 74 8.18 9.80 -3.93
C ILE A 74 8.95 10.55 -2.85
N LEU A 75 9.23 9.89 -1.71
CA LEU A 75 9.88 10.53 -0.56
C LEU A 75 11.31 10.98 -0.91
N ILE A 76 12.13 10.09 -1.47
CA ILE A 76 13.53 10.44 -1.82
C ILE A 76 13.57 11.54 -2.90
N GLY A 77 12.68 11.45 -3.90
CA GLY A 77 12.64 12.45 -4.97
C GLY A 77 12.04 13.79 -4.55
N SER A 78 11.20 13.83 -3.52
CA SER A 78 10.61 15.07 -3.00
C SER A 78 11.49 15.72 -1.94
N PHE A 79 12.39 14.95 -1.31
CA PHE A 79 13.27 15.46 -0.26
C PHE A 79 14.18 16.59 -0.75
N GLU A 80 14.69 16.47 -1.98
CA GLU A 80 15.56 17.46 -2.62
C GLU A 80 14.88 18.82 -2.82
N SER A 81 13.61 18.83 -3.21
CA SER A 81 12.88 20.08 -3.53
C SER A 81 12.00 20.60 -2.40
N ALA A 82 11.53 19.72 -1.51
CA ALA A 82 10.49 20.01 -0.52
C ALA A 82 10.71 19.23 0.79
N ARG A 83 11.91 19.38 1.38
CA ARG A 83 12.34 18.64 2.59
C ARG A 83 11.32 18.65 3.73
N TRP A 84 10.82 19.82 4.15
CA TRP A 84 9.89 19.91 5.28
C TRP A 84 8.54 19.23 4.98
N TRP A 85 8.04 19.36 3.77
CA TRP A 85 6.83 18.66 3.33
C TRP A 85 7.04 17.15 3.25
N THR A 86 8.24 16.71 2.86
CA THR A 86 8.61 15.29 2.84
C THR A 86 8.65 14.69 4.25
N ILE A 87 9.11 15.45 5.26
CA ILE A 87 9.08 15.01 6.67
C ILE A 87 7.64 14.86 7.18
N VAL A 88 6.76 15.80 6.83
CA VAL A 88 5.32 15.70 7.14
C VAL A 88 4.70 14.48 6.46
N ALA A 89 5.01 14.24 5.18
CA ALA A 89 4.53 13.08 4.45
C ALA A 89 5.01 11.75 5.08
N ALA A 90 6.28 11.66 5.45
CA ALA A 90 6.83 10.49 6.14
C ALA A 90 6.15 10.22 7.49
N THR A 91 5.80 11.28 8.23
CA THR A 91 5.01 11.16 9.46
C THR A 91 3.61 10.60 9.18
N GLY A 92 2.99 11.02 8.06
CA GLY A 92 1.73 10.46 7.57
C GLY A 92 1.80 8.95 7.32
N VAL A 93 2.89 8.45 6.74
CA VAL A 93 3.12 7.01 6.54
C VAL A 93 3.14 6.25 7.88
N ILE A 94 3.81 6.80 8.90
CA ILE A 94 3.83 6.21 10.24
C ILE A 94 2.43 6.15 10.85
N LEU A 95 1.67 7.26 10.77
CA LEU A 95 0.29 7.29 11.24
C LEU A 95 -0.59 6.28 10.48
N ALA A 96 -0.33 6.09 9.18
CA ALA A 96 -1.03 5.11 8.36
C ALA A 96 -0.80 3.67 8.83
N ALA A 97 0.47 3.33 9.09
CA ALA A 97 0.84 2.05 9.68
C ALA A 97 0.13 1.82 11.02
N LEU A 98 0.14 2.83 11.90
CA LEU A 98 -0.45 2.73 13.23
C LEU A 98 -1.94 2.44 13.18
N TYR A 99 -2.73 3.19 12.40
CA TYR A 99 -4.18 2.96 12.38
C TYR A 99 -4.56 1.64 11.70
N LEU A 100 -3.83 1.21 10.66
CA LEU A 100 -4.09 -0.06 9.98
C LEU A 100 -3.77 -1.26 10.86
N LEU A 101 -2.59 -1.27 11.50
CA LEU A 101 -2.21 -2.33 12.44
C LEU A 101 -3.14 -2.39 13.64
N TRP A 102 -3.55 -1.24 14.16
CA TRP A 102 -4.53 -1.15 15.24
C TRP A 102 -5.90 -1.71 14.83
N ALA A 103 -6.37 -1.39 13.62
CA ALA A 103 -7.61 -1.96 13.09
C ALA A 103 -7.51 -3.48 12.90
N TYR A 104 -6.40 -3.98 12.34
CA TYR A 104 -6.15 -5.41 12.20
C TYR A 104 -6.18 -6.12 13.55
N GLN A 105 -5.48 -5.58 14.55
CA GLN A 105 -5.46 -6.16 15.89
C GLN A 105 -6.87 -6.27 16.47
N ARG A 106 -7.72 -5.25 16.30
CA ARG A 106 -9.10 -5.30 16.83
C ARG A 106 -9.97 -6.33 16.12
N VAL A 107 -9.84 -6.45 14.80
CA VAL A 107 -10.67 -7.35 13.98
C VAL A 107 -10.25 -8.82 14.12
N PHE A 108 -8.95 -9.07 14.08
CA PHE A 108 -8.42 -10.42 13.90
C PHE A 108 -7.95 -11.09 15.19
N HIS A 109 -7.44 -10.34 16.17
CA HIS A 109 -6.93 -10.93 17.41
C HIS A 109 -8.01 -11.06 18.49
N GLY A 110 -7.69 -11.82 19.54
CA GLY A 110 -8.58 -12.10 20.67
C GLY A 110 -9.42 -13.35 20.48
N GLU A 111 -10.34 -13.59 21.42
CA GLU A 111 -11.28 -14.71 21.35
C GLU A 111 -12.55 -14.30 20.58
N PRO A 112 -13.00 -15.12 19.61
CA PRO A 112 -14.23 -14.85 18.87
C PRO A 112 -15.44 -14.97 19.80
N ASP A 113 -16.42 -14.08 19.63
CA ASP A 113 -17.75 -14.29 20.21
C ASP A 113 -18.54 -15.34 19.42
N GLU A 114 -19.73 -15.69 19.90
CA GLU A 114 -20.61 -16.68 19.26
C GLU A 114 -20.86 -16.36 17.77
N ALA A 115 -21.05 -15.07 17.45
CA ALA A 115 -21.36 -14.65 16.10
C ALA A 115 -20.12 -14.70 15.17
N ASN A 116 -18.92 -14.44 15.69
CA ASN A 116 -17.66 -14.58 14.95
C ASN A 116 -17.14 -16.02 14.94
N SER A 117 -17.56 -16.88 15.87
CA SER A 117 -17.11 -18.28 15.96
C SER A 117 -17.52 -19.13 14.75
N THR A 118 -18.54 -18.70 14.02
CA THR A 118 -19.07 -19.35 12.81
C THR A 118 -18.55 -18.70 11.53
N PHE A 119 -17.60 -17.75 11.62
CA PHE A 119 -17.02 -17.10 10.45
C PHE A 119 -16.32 -18.14 9.58
N ALA A 120 -16.86 -18.36 8.38
CA ALA A 120 -16.32 -19.34 7.45
C ALA A 120 -15.00 -18.88 6.85
N GLU A 121 -14.07 -19.81 6.68
CA GLU A 121 -12.82 -19.59 5.95
C GLU A 121 -13.08 -19.20 4.48
N MET A 122 -12.05 -18.73 3.80
CA MET A 122 -12.10 -18.45 2.37
C MET A 122 -12.47 -19.71 1.57
N THR A 123 -13.45 -19.53 0.69
CA THR A 123 -13.73 -20.52 -0.36
C THR A 123 -12.60 -20.53 -1.38
N TRP A 124 -12.49 -21.60 -2.16
CA TRP A 124 -11.50 -21.70 -3.24
C TRP A 124 -11.58 -20.54 -4.25
N ARG A 125 -12.79 -20.05 -4.52
CA ARG A 125 -13.04 -18.93 -5.45
C ARG A 125 -12.51 -17.61 -4.90
N GLU A 126 -12.83 -17.32 -3.64
CA GLU A 126 -12.30 -16.14 -2.94
C GLU A 126 -10.77 -16.23 -2.83
N GLY A 127 -10.25 -17.41 -2.48
CA GLY A 127 -8.83 -17.69 -2.35
C GLY A 127 -8.05 -17.41 -3.63
N THR A 128 -8.53 -17.93 -4.76
CA THR A 128 -7.90 -17.73 -6.07
C THR A 128 -7.91 -16.25 -6.46
N LEU A 129 -9.02 -15.55 -6.23
CA LEU A 129 -9.16 -14.13 -6.55
C LEU A 129 -8.18 -13.28 -5.75
N ILE A 130 -8.09 -13.49 -4.43
CA ILE A 130 -7.15 -12.73 -3.58
C ILE A 130 -5.70 -13.13 -3.87
N MET A 131 -5.43 -14.38 -4.20
CA MET A 131 -4.09 -14.83 -4.59
C MET A 131 -3.56 -14.08 -5.82
N VAL A 132 -4.41 -13.74 -6.80
CA VAL A 132 -3.99 -12.90 -7.94
C VAL A 132 -3.51 -11.53 -7.46
N PHE A 133 -4.22 -10.89 -6.54
CA PHE A 133 -3.79 -9.61 -5.96
C PHE A 133 -2.49 -9.74 -5.16
N ILE A 134 -2.37 -10.77 -4.31
CA ILE A 134 -1.15 -11.03 -3.53
C ILE A 134 0.04 -11.30 -4.45
N ALA A 135 -0.15 -12.04 -5.54
CA ALA A 135 0.89 -12.30 -6.53
C ALA A 135 1.34 -11.00 -7.22
N LEU A 136 0.41 -10.12 -7.60
CA LEU A 136 0.74 -8.80 -8.17
C LEU A 136 1.48 -7.92 -7.16
N ILE A 137 1.03 -7.90 -5.90
CA ILE A 137 1.67 -7.19 -4.80
C ILE A 137 3.12 -7.66 -4.61
N GLY A 138 3.33 -8.98 -4.51
CA GLY A 138 4.66 -9.56 -4.33
C GLY A 138 5.55 -9.35 -5.55
N PHE A 139 5.02 -9.55 -6.76
CA PHE A 139 5.78 -9.37 -8.01
C PHE A 139 6.27 -7.92 -8.16
N THR A 140 5.38 -6.94 -8.00
CA THR A 140 5.73 -5.52 -8.14
C THR A 140 6.52 -4.98 -6.94
N GLY A 141 6.44 -5.63 -5.78
CA GLY A 141 7.29 -5.37 -4.62
C GLY A 141 8.74 -5.85 -4.81
N LEU A 142 8.92 -7.08 -5.27
CA LEU A 142 10.24 -7.71 -5.41
C LEU A 142 10.93 -7.36 -6.73
N TYR A 143 10.16 -7.17 -7.80
CA TYR A 143 10.69 -6.86 -9.13
C TYR A 143 9.95 -5.66 -9.76
N PRO A 144 10.20 -4.43 -9.27
CA PRO A 144 9.53 -3.23 -9.76
C PRO A 144 10.00 -2.76 -11.15
N LYS A 145 11.17 -3.24 -11.60
CA LYS A 145 11.86 -2.80 -12.82
C LYS A 145 10.96 -2.75 -14.07
N PRO A 146 10.16 -3.77 -14.40
CA PRO A 146 9.30 -3.74 -15.60
C PRO A 146 8.27 -2.61 -15.57
N MET A 147 7.79 -2.24 -14.39
CA MET A 147 6.81 -1.18 -14.25
C MET A 147 7.48 0.19 -14.38
N ILE A 148 8.65 0.35 -13.75
CA ILE A 148 9.46 1.58 -13.85
C ILE A 148 9.86 1.86 -15.30
N GLU A 149 10.43 0.88 -16.01
CA GLU A 149 10.84 1.02 -17.42
C GLU A 149 9.67 1.39 -18.35
N ARG A 150 8.43 1.06 -17.96
CA ARG A 150 7.23 1.40 -18.72
C ARG A 150 6.68 2.79 -18.42
N ILE A 151 6.98 3.31 -17.23
CA ILE A 151 6.54 4.62 -16.72
C ILE A 151 7.52 5.72 -17.15
N GLU A 152 8.83 5.48 -17.00
CA GLU A 152 9.90 6.48 -17.16
C GLU A 152 9.81 7.26 -18.49
N PRO A 153 9.67 6.64 -19.68
CA PRO A 153 9.71 7.40 -20.93
C PRO A 153 8.58 8.45 -21.07
N SER A 154 7.43 8.19 -20.46
CA SER A 154 6.30 9.14 -20.46
C SER A 154 6.50 10.22 -19.41
N VAL A 155 7.07 9.88 -18.27
CA VAL A 155 7.39 10.83 -17.19
C VAL A 155 8.51 11.79 -17.61
N ASP A 156 9.53 11.30 -18.30
CA ASP A 156 10.65 12.13 -18.78
C ASP A 156 10.15 13.21 -19.75
N LYS A 157 9.29 12.84 -20.71
CA LYS A 157 8.64 13.80 -21.61
C LYS A 157 7.80 14.84 -20.87
N LEU A 158 7.12 14.42 -19.79
CA LEU A 158 6.34 15.34 -18.96
C LEU A 158 7.26 16.32 -18.22
N ILE A 159 8.38 15.83 -17.67
CA ILE A 159 9.38 16.66 -16.98
C ILE A 159 9.98 17.66 -17.97
N GLU A 160 10.43 17.22 -19.14
CA GLU A 160 10.97 18.10 -20.19
C GLU A 160 9.97 19.19 -20.58
N HIS A 161 8.70 18.83 -20.75
CA HIS A 161 7.65 19.78 -21.07
C HIS A 161 7.46 20.82 -19.96
N VAL A 162 7.38 20.40 -18.70
CA VAL A 162 7.20 21.32 -17.56
C VAL A 162 8.42 22.21 -17.37
N VAL A 163 9.64 21.69 -17.46
CA VAL A 163 10.88 22.46 -17.28
C VAL A 163 11.03 23.50 -18.40
N SER A 164 10.70 23.15 -19.64
CA SER A 164 10.79 24.09 -20.77
C SER A 164 9.72 25.19 -20.76
N HIS A 165 8.64 25.03 -19.98
CA HIS A 165 7.49 25.95 -19.94
C HIS A 165 7.23 26.52 -18.54
N SER A 166 8.19 26.44 -17.61
CA SER A 166 8.07 27.00 -16.26
C SER A 166 9.36 27.65 -15.78
N ASP A 167 9.25 28.51 -14.77
CA ASP A 167 10.41 29.13 -14.08
C ASP A 167 11.07 28.18 -13.07
N TYR A 168 10.88 26.85 -13.22
CA TYR A 168 11.42 25.86 -12.30
C TYR A 168 12.95 25.89 -12.33
N LYS A 169 13.55 26.03 -11.14
CA LYS A 169 15.01 25.92 -10.95
C LYS A 169 15.31 24.62 -10.23
N THR A 170 16.10 23.76 -10.88
CA THR A 170 16.57 22.51 -10.26
C THR A 170 17.37 22.85 -8.98
N PRO A 171 17.07 22.21 -7.84
CA PRO A 171 17.85 22.40 -6.62
C PRO A 171 19.34 22.09 -6.88
N VAL A 172 20.23 22.98 -6.43
CA VAL A 172 21.68 22.74 -6.53
C VAL A 172 22.08 21.78 -5.40
N HIS A 173 22.65 20.62 -5.75
CA HIS A 173 23.13 19.66 -4.75
C HIS A 173 24.36 20.24 -4.02
N ALA A 174 24.34 20.25 -2.69
CA ALA A 174 25.41 20.81 -1.86
C ALA A 174 26.77 20.06 -1.98
N HIS A 175 26.88 19.04 -2.83
CA HIS A 175 28.08 18.22 -3.03
C HIS A 175 28.85 18.51 -4.34
N GLU A 176 28.42 19.46 -5.17
CA GLU A 176 29.17 19.90 -6.36
C GLU A 176 30.00 21.19 -6.14
N GLY A 177 30.30 21.52 -4.87
CA GLY A 177 31.02 22.75 -4.49
C GLY A 177 32.23 22.51 -3.59
N GLY A 178 33.08 21.54 -3.92
CA GLY A 178 34.34 21.28 -3.22
C GLY A 178 35.51 21.11 -4.18
N GLU A 179 36.08 22.24 -4.62
CA GLU A 179 37.53 22.37 -4.83
C GLU A 179 38.20 22.72 -3.50
#